data_AF-A0A2H5QFY2-F1
#
_entry.id   AF-A0A2H5QFY2-F1
#
_cell.length_a   1.000
_cell.length_b   1.000
_cell.length_c   1.000
_cell.angle_alpha   90.00
_cell.angle_beta   90.00
_cell.angle_gamma   90.00
#
_symmetry.space_group_name_H-M   'P 1'
#
loop_
_entity.id
_entity.type
_entity.pdbx_description
1 polymer ?
#
loop_
_entity_poly.entity_id
_entity_poly.type
_entity_poly.pdbx_seq_one_letter_code
_entity_poly.pdbx_strand_id
1 'polypeptide(L)'
;MWNPMFVKVKLPWNVVDPAENLVTIVICLLDDFAGRKSTKDLGCYLAVTTLESTGEGKVRENAGEMLFPVVFIGKIFQGIVHKMLKHGVLFNCVSIDMSYLHENA
;
A
#
# COMPACT_ATOMS: atom_id res chain seq x y z
N MET A 1 -13.55 21.63 -11.50
CA MET A 1 -13.33 21.38 -10.05
C MET A 1 -12.84 19.95 -9.90
N TRP A 2 -11.58 19.73 -9.56
CA TRP A 2 -11.03 18.41 -9.31
C TRP A 2 -10.96 18.21 -7.80
N ASN A 3 -11.71 17.25 -7.26
CA ASN A 3 -11.61 16.91 -5.84
C ASN A 3 -10.41 15.96 -5.68
N PRO A 4 -9.43 16.24 -4.79
CA PRO A 4 -8.41 15.26 -4.44
C PRO A 4 -9.12 14.03 -3.89
N MET A 5 -9.12 12.95 -4.67
CA MET A 5 -9.98 11.81 -4.41
C MET A 5 -9.18 10.76 -3.67
N PHE A 6 -9.45 10.64 -2.38
CA PHE A 6 -9.06 9.47 -1.63
C PHE A 6 -9.98 8.33 -2.05
N VAL A 7 -9.41 7.28 -2.63
CA VAL A 7 -10.17 6.12 -3.09
C VAL A 7 -9.85 4.95 -2.19
N LYS A 8 -10.91 4.25 -1.75
CA LYS A 8 -10.76 2.92 -1.15
C LYS A 8 -10.71 1.91 -2.29
N VAL A 9 -9.65 1.12 -2.34
CA VAL A 9 -9.52 0.04 -3.32
C VAL A 9 -9.28 -1.28 -2.63
N LYS A 10 -9.81 -2.34 -3.22
CA LYS A 10 -9.59 -3.72 -2.79
C LYS A 10 -8.39 -4.28 -3.55
N LEU A 11 -7.35 -4.70 -2.83
CA LEU A 11 -6.07 -5.10 -3.41
C LEU A 11 -5.69 -6.52 -2.99
N PRO A 12 -5.28 -7.38 -3.94
CA PRO A 12 -4.64 -8.65 -3.62
C PRO A 12 -3.15 -8.45 -3.30
N TRP A 13 -2.62 -9.21 -2.34
CA TRP A 13 -1.21 -9.19 -1.96
C TRP A 13 -0.75 -10.55 -1.45
N ASN A 14 0.54 -10.86 -1.57
CA ASN A 14 1.14 -12.05 -0.96
C ASN A 14 2.10 -11.59 0.13
N VAL A 15 1.77 -11.90 1.39
CA VAL A 15 2.65 -11.66 2.53
C VAL A 15 3.68 -12.79 2.59
N VAL A 16 4.96 -12.45 2.70
CA VAL A 16 6.09 -13.40 2.67
C VAL A 16 6.53 -13.74 4.08
N ASP A 17 6.66 -15.04 4.37
CA ASP A 17 7.10 -15.62 5.64
C ASP A 17 6.49 -15.02 6.90
N PRO A 18 5.19 -14.68 6.95
CA PRO A 18 4.58 -14.40 8.23
C PRO A 18 4.54 -15.71 9.02
N ALA A 19 4.75 -15.66 10.34
CA ALA A 19 4.27 -16.74 11.18
C ALA A 19 2.78 -16.97 10.84
N GLU A 20 2.30 -18.21 10.86
CA GLU A 20 0.93 -18.58 10.49
C GLU A 20 -0.10 -18.13 11.56
N ASN A 21 -0.11 -16.83 11.84
CA ASN A 21 -1.04 -16.18 12.72
C ASN A 21 -1.46 -14.84 12.08
N LEU A 22 -2.71 -14.45 12.33
CA LEU A 22 -3.28 -13.26 11.70
C LEU A 22 -2.54 -11.96 12.08
N VAL A 23 -1.96 -11.89 13.28
CA VAL A 23 -1.27 -10.70 13.76
C VAL A 23 0.02 -10.45 12.98
N THR A 24 0.82 -11.48 12.75
CA THR A 24 2.05 -11.39 11.95
C THR A 24 1.76 -11.14 10.49
N ILE A 25 0.69 -11.73 9.94
CA ILE A 25 0.23 -11.43 8.58
C ILE A 25 -0.11 -9.94 8.43
N VAL A 26 -0.83 -9.36 9.39
CA VAL A 26 -1.18 -7.93 9.39
C VAL A 26 0.07 -7.06 9.54
N ILE A 27 0.99 -7.38 10.45
CA ILE A 27 2.22 -6.61 10.64
C ILE A 27 3.07 -6.62 9.37
N CYS A 28 3.33 -7.80 8.80
CA CYS A 28 4.10 -7.91 7.57
C CYS A 28 3.41 -7.21 6.39
N LEU A 29 2.08 -7.27 6.29
CA LEU A 29 1.32 -6.51 5.27
C LEU A 29 1.50 -4.99 5.44
N LEU A 30 1.47 -4.50 6.68
CA LEU A 30 1.68 -3.07 6.97
C LEU A 30 3.10 -2.64 6.62
N ASP A 31 4.11 -3.44 6.96
CA ASP A 31 5.52 -3.17 6.64
C ASP A 31 5.77 -3.17 5.12
N ASP A 32 5.27 -4.19 4.41
CA ASP A 32 5.33 -4.29 2.95
C ASP A 32 4.72 -3.06 2.26
N PHE A 33 3.63 -2.55 2.83
CA PHE A 33 2.89 -1.42 2.29
C PHE A 33 3.54 -0.08 2.64
N ALA A 34 4.12 0.06 3.84
CA ALA A 34 4.90 1.23 4.24
C ALA A 34 6.13 1.42 3.32
N GLY A 35 6.72 0.34 2.82
CA GLY A 35 7.79 0.40 1.82
C GLY A 35 7.36 0.87 0.43
N ARG A 36 6.05 0.89 0.12
CA ARG A 36 5.52 1.20 -1.22
C ARG A 36 5.05 2.64 -1.33
N LYS A 37 5.88 3.48 -1.95
CA LYS A 37 5.58 4.92 -2.10
C LYS A 37 4.48 5.21 -3.14
N SER A 38 4.41 4.49 -4.27
CA SER A 38 3.34 4.67 -5.28
C SER A 38 3.30 3.56 -6.32
N THR A 39 2.20 3.45 -7.05
CA THR A 39 2.15 2.79 -8.38
C THR A 39 1.71 3.79 -9.45
N LYS A 40 2.11 3.56 -10.70
CA LYS A 40 1.71 4.41 -11.83
C LYS A 40 0.20 4.39 -12.08
N ASP A 41 -0.44 3.26 -11.82
CA ASP A 41 -1.83 3.04 -12.18
C ASP A 41 -2.82 3.46 -11.08
N LEU A 42 -2.42 3.35 -9.81
CA LEU A 42 -3.30 3.64 -8.68
C LEU A 42 -2.94 4.94 -7.94
N GLY A 43 -1.70 5.41 -8.02
CA GLY A 43 -1.22 6.58 -7.27
C GLY A 43 -0.48 6.19 -5.98
N CYS A 44 -0.55 7.05 -4.96
CA CYS A 44 0.19 6.85 -3.71
C CYS A 44 -0.64 6.14 -2.66
N TYR A 45 -0.09 5.04 -2.17
CA TYR A 45 -0.62 4.30 -1.04
C TYR A 45 -0.50 5.14 0.24
N LEU A 46 -1.58 5.24 1.01
CA LEU A 46 -1.60 6.02 2.25
C LEU A 46 -1.77 5.15 3.48
N ALA A 47 -2.66 4.16 3.41
CA ALA A 47 -2.95 3.29 4.54
C ALA A 47 -3.62 1.98 4.10
N VAL A 48 -3.34 0.90 4.83
CA VAL A 48 -4.19 -0.28 4.87
C VAL A 48 -5.29 0.00 5.90
N THR A 49 -6.56 -0.11 5.52
CA THR A 49 -7.68 0.18 6.44
C THR A 49 -8.38 -1.07 6.93
N THR A 50 -8.38 -2.15 6.15
CA THR A 50 -9.15 -3.36 6.48
C THR A 50 -8.50 -4.57 5.81
N LEU A 51 -8.25 -5.64 6.57
CA LEU A 51 -7.93 -6.96 6.00
C LEU A 51 -9.25 -7.69 5.73
N GLU A 52 -9.54 -8.01 4.47
CA GLU A 52 -10.81 -8.61 4.04
C GLU A 52 -10.76 -10.14 4.08
N SER A 53 -9.65 -10.72 3.64
CA SER A 53 -9.49 -12.17 3.61
C SER A 53 -8.03 -12.57 3.65
N THR A 54 -7.77 -13.71 4.25
CA THR A 54 -6.48 -14.41 4.22
C THR A 54 -6.75 -15.82 3.69
N GLY A 55 -6.03 -16.22 2.64
CA GLY A 55 -6.05 -17.58 2.13
C GLY A 55 -4.96 -18.44 2.77
N GLU A 56 -4.99 -19.74 2.48
CA GLU A 56 -4.01 -20.69 2.97
C GLU A 56 -2.60 -20.35 2.46
N GLY A 57 -1.61 -20.49 3.35
CA GLY A 57 -0.22 -20.24 3.01
C GLY A 57 0.32 -21.30 2.05
N LYS A 58 1.08 -20.86 1.05
CA LYS A 58 1.67 -21.72 0.03
C LYS A 58 3.19 -21.58 0.04
N VAL A 59 3.89 -22.70 0.06
CA VAL A 59 5.35 -22.70 -0.06
C VAL A 59 5.74 -22.36 -1.49
N ARG A 60 6.65 -21.40 -1.61
CA ARG A 60 7.21 -20.94 -2.88
C ARG A 60 8.27 -21.94 -3.31
N GLU A 61 7.96 -22.73 -4.35
CA GLU A 61 8.71 -23.93 -4.76
C GLU A 61 10.23 -23.74 -4.89
N ASN A 62 10.69 -22.53 -5.27
CA ASN A 62 12.10 -22.25 -5.52
C ASN A 62 12.86 -21.62 -4.35
N ALA A 63 12.16 -21.06 -3.37
CA ALA A 63 12.77 -20.26 -2.28
C ALA A 63 12.54 -20.86 -0.89
N GLY A 64 11.55 -21.75 -0.75
CA GLY A 64 11.13 -22.30 0.53
C GLY A 64 10.30 -21.34 1.39
N GLU A 65 10.17 -20.08 0.96
CA GLU A 65 9.35 -19.06 1.62
C GLU A 65 7.86 -19.44 1.61
N MET A 66 7.15 -19.19 2.70
CA MET A 66 5.69 -19.35 2.78
C MET A 66 5.00 -18.05 2.37
N LEU A 67 4.08 -18.13 1.42
CA LEU A 67 3.31 -17.00 0.92
C LEU A 67 1.86 -17.09 1.39
N PHE A 68 1.36 -16.05 2.05
CA PHE A 68 -0.05 -15.95 2.41
C PHE A 68 -0.76 -14.96 1.48
N PRO A 69 -1.68 -15.43 0.63
CA PRO A 69 -2.49 -14.55 -0.19
C PRO A 69 -3.50 -13.82 0.70
N VAL A 70 -3.45 -12.50 0.66
CA VAL A 70 -4.37 -11.63 1.38
C VAL A 70 -5.11 -10.71 0.41
N VAL A 71 -6.31 -10.32 0.81
CA VAL A 71 -7.04 -9.23 0.18
C VAL A 71 -7.32 -8.19 1.24
N PHE A 72 -7.03 -6.93 0.95
CA PHE A 72 -7.25 -5.83 1.88
C PHE A 72 -7.83 -4.60 1.18
N ILE A 73 -8.46 -3.74 1.97
CA ILE A 73 -8.90 -2.41 1.55
C ILE A 73 -7.79 -1.43 1.90
N GLY A 74 -7.23 -0.81 0.86
CA GLY A 74 -6.26 0.28 0.99
C GLY A 74 -6.91 1.63 0.69
N LYS A 75 -6.49 2.67 1.39
CA LYS A 75 -6.77 4.07 1.04
C LYS A 75 -5.63 4.58 0.17
N ILE A 76 -5.97 5.07 -1.02
CA ILE A 76 -5.02 5.58 -2.01
C ILE A 76 -5.33 7.03 -2.33
N PHE A 77 -4.28 7.82 -2.50
CA PHE A 77 -4.37 9.12 -3.14
C PHE A 77 -4.24 8.93 -4.65
N GLN A 78 -5.34 9.13 -5.37
CA GLN A 78 -5.34 9.06 -6.83
C GLN A 78 -4.93 10.43 -7.39
N GLY A 79 -3.74 10.50 -8.01
CA GLY A 79 -3.17 11.70 -8.62
C GLY A 79 -1.92 11.37 -9.42
N ILE A 80 -1.51 12.26 -10.32
CA ILE A 80 -0.29 12.06 -11.12
C ILE A 80 0.90 12.38 -10.20
N VAL A 81 1.72 11.38 -9.87
CA VAL A 81 2.99 11.64 -9.16
C VAL A 81 3.87 12.48 -10.06
N HIS A 82 4.23 13.68 -9.61
CA HIS A 82 5.12 14.58 -10.34
C HIS A 82 6.58 14.21 -10.09
N LYS A 83 6.96 14.02 -8.82
CA LYS A 83 8.35 13.76 -8.42
C LYS A 83 8.41 13.05 -7.07
N MET A 84 9.32 12.09 -6.93
CA MET A 84 9.69 11.52 -5.63
C MET A 84 10.98 12.14 -5.11
N LEU A 85 11.00 12.56 -3.85
CA LEU A 85 12.13 13.14 -3.14
C LEU A 85 12.53 12.22 -1.98
N LYS A 86 13.72 12.45 -1.41
CA LYS A 86 14.20 11.67 -0.25
C LYS A 86 13.27 11.77 0.96
N HIS A 87 12.64 12.93 1.14
CA HIS A 87 11.79 13.29 2.28
C HIS A 87 10.28 13.32 1.96
N GLY A 88 9.85 12.89 0.77
CA GLY A 88 8.42 12.91 0.43
C GLY A 88 8.11 12.70 -1.05
N VAL A 89 6.82 12.71 -1.39
CA VAL A 89 6.30 12.56 -2.76
C VAL A 89 5.51 13.81 -3.15
N LEU A 90 5.77 14.33 -4.35
CA LEU A 90 5.14 15.50 -4.93
C LEU A 90 4.16 15.06 -6.03
N PHE A 91 2.96 15.63 -6.04
CA PHE A 91 1.89 15.30 -6.97
C PHE A 91 1.55 16.48 -7.87
N ASN A 92 1.18 16.20 -9.12
CA ASN A 92 0.54 17.15 -10.02
C ASN A 92 -0.97 17.14 -9.74
N CYS A 93 -1.49 18.25 -9.21
CA CYS A 93 -2.91 18.49 -9.01
C CYS A 93 -3.29 19.80 -9.71
N VAL A 94 -4.33 19.81 -10.54
CA VAL A 94 -4.67 20.96 -11.39
C VAL A 94 -5.37 22.09 -10.62
N SER A 95 -5.85 21.85 -9.39
CA SER A 95 -6.41 22.91 -8.53
C SER A 95 -6.45 22.42 -7.08
N ILE A 96 -5.42 22.75 -6.30
CA ILE A 96 -5.37 22.90 -4.83
C ILE A 96 -3.89 23.16 -4.51
N ASP A 97 -3.63 24.13 -3.63
CA ASP A 97 -2.29 24.44 -3.10
C ASP A 97 -1.49 23.17 -2.81
N MET A 98 -0.20 23.16 -3.19
CA MET A 98 0.71 22.02 -3.07
C MET A 98 0.50 21.23 -1.76
N SER A 99 -0.10 20.05 -1.85
CA SER A 99 -0.23 19.16 -0.70
C SER A 99 1.08 18.41 -0.49
N TYR A 100 1.87 18.84 0.50
CA TYR A 100 3.10 18.20 0.94
C TYR A 100 2.78 17.19 2.06
N LEU A 101 3.06 15.91 1.81
CA LEU A 101 2.99 14.85 2.83
C LEU A 101 4.38 14.72 3.46
N HIS A 102 4.50 15.19 4.71
CA HIS A 102 5.71 15.08 5.54
C HIS A 102 5.56 13.91 6.52
N GLU A 103 6.56 13.05 6.63
CA GLU A 103 6.67 12.12 7.75
C GLU A 103 7.21 12.89 8.97
N ASN A 104 6.45 12.96 10.06
CA ASN A 104 7.01 13.42 11.33
C ASN A 104 7.53 12.18 12.07
N ALA A 105 8.85 12.14 12.27
CA ALA A 105 9.53 11.17 13.14
C ALA A 105 9.27 11.46 14.62
#